data_AF-A0A2E0MYV2-F1
#
_entry.id   AF-A0A2E0MYV2-F1
#
_cell.length_a   1.000
_cell.length_b   1.000
_cell.length_c   1.000
_cell.angle_alpha   90.00
_cell.angle_beta   90.00
_cell.angle_gamma   90.00
#
_symmetry.space_group_name_H-M   'P 1'
#
loop_
_entity.id
_entity.type
_entity.pdbx_description
1 polymer ?
#
loop_
_entity_poly.entity_id
_entity_poly.type
_entity_poly.pdbx_seq_one_letter_code
_entity_poly.pdbx_strand_id
1 'polypeptide(L)'
;MHNEGKIWSEEYQVQVYKAQLKMISKNSQIQGMTPWILKDFRAMLRPLAGIQDFYNRKGLIDEEGNKKLAFNVLKDFYAEEWDKSPN
;
A
#
# COMPACT_ATOMS: atom_id res chain seq x y z
N MET A 1 13.38 -15.83 -11.27
CA MET A 1 11.92 -15.79 -11.50
C MET A 1 11.39 -14.57 -10.77
N HIS A 2 10.94 -13.55 -11.50
CA HIS A 2 10.41 -12.32 -10.93
C HIS A 2 9.04 -12.63 -10.28
N ASN A 3 8.94 -12.33 -8.99
CA ASN A 3 7.89 -12.82 -8.08
C ASN A 3 6.63 -11.92 -8.12
N GLU A 4 6.28 -11.38 -9.31
CA GLU A 4 5.31 -10.28 -9.51
C GLU A 4 3.85 -10.61 -9.17
N GLY A 5 3.57 -11.78 -8.58
CA GLY A 5 2.22 -12.23 -8.26
C GLY A 5 2.09 -12.99 -6.94
N LYS A 6 3.15 -13.09 -6.13
CA LYS A 6 3.05 -13.82 -4.86
C LYS A 6 2.36 -12.94 -3.82
N ILE A 7 1.16 -13.34 -3.40
CA ILE A 7 0.46 -12.73 -2.27
C ILE A 7 1.43 -12.67 -1.07
N TRP A 8 1.52 -11.49 -0.44
CA TRP A 8 2.48 -11.10 0.61
C TRP A 8 3.86 -10.59 0.16
N SER A 9 4.19 -10.55 -1.14
CA SER A 9 5.40 -9.85 -1.60
C SER A 9 5.20 -8.33 -1.68
N GLU A 10 6.29 -7.58 -1.62
CA GLU A 10 6.24 -6.13 -1.80
C GLU A 10 5.83 -5.74 -3.22
N GLU A 11 6.24 -6.52 -4.24
CA GLU A 11 5.83 -6.31 -5.62
C GLU A 11 4.31 -6.47 -5.76
N TYR A 12 3.71 -7.45 -5.07
CA TYR A 12 2.27 -7.60 -5.06
C TYR A 12 1.57 -6.38 -4.42
N GLN A 13 2.10 -5.86 -3.31
CA GLN A 13 1.58 -4.63 -2.68
C GLN A 13 1.67 -3.44 -3.65
N VAL A 14 2.76 -3.31 -4.41
CA VAL A 14 2.92 -2.28 -5.45
C VAL A 14 1.84 -2.40 -6.51
N GLN A 15 1.56 -3.60 -7.02
CA GLN A 15 0.52 -3.80 -8.04
C GLN A 15 -0.86 -3.44 -7.51
N VAL A 16 -1.18 -3.81 -6.27
CA VAL A 16 -2.43 -3.42 -5.61
C VAL A 16 -2.55 -1.89 -5.53
N TYR A 17 -1.52 -1.20 -5.08
CA TYR A 17 -1.53 0.27 -4.99
C TYR A 17 -1.70 0.92 -6.37
N LYS A 18 -0.94 0.49 -7.38
CA LYS A 18 -1.08 1.02 -8.76
C LYS A 18 -2.50 0.85 -9.30
N ALA A 19 -3.11 -0.32 -9.10
CA ALA A 19 -4.47 -0.58 -9.55
C ALA A 19 -5.50 0.28 -8.80
N GLN A 20 -5.38 0.40 -7.47
CA GLN A 20 -6.28 1.21 -6.65
C GLN A 20 -6.17 2.71 -6.98
N LEU A 21 -4.96 3.24 -7.09
CA LEU A 21 -4.74 4.65 -7.41
C LEU A 21 -5.26 5.01 -8.80
N LYS A 22 -5.07 4.14 -9.80
CA LYS A 22 -5.66 4.30 -11.14
C LYS A 22 -7.20 4.30 -11.12
N MET A 23 -7.82 3.54 -10.24
CA MET A 23 -9.27 3.54 -10.07
C MET A 23 -9.73 4.84 -9.40
N ILE A 24 -9.05 5.25 -8.33
CA ILE A 24 -9.38 6.45 -7.55
C ILE A 24 -9.22 7.71 -8.42
N SER A 25 -8.12 7.83 -9.19
CA SER A 25 -7.85 9.02 -10.01
C SER A 25 -8.88 9.25 -11.12
N LYS A 26 -9.70 8.24 -11.44
CA LYS A 26 -10.80 8.34 -12.42
C LYS A 26 -12.13 8.76 -11.81
N ASN A 27 -12.22 8.87 -10.49
CA ASN A 27 -13.46 9.23 -9.80
C ASN A 27 -13.34 10.63 -9.17
N SER A 28 -13.86 11.64 -9.86
CA SER A 28 -13.85 13.04 -9.42
C SER A 28 -14.59 13.31 -8.11
N GLN A 29 -15.46 12.39 -7.65
CA GLN A 29 -16.16 12.55 -6.37
C GLN A 29 -15.24 12.25 -5.17
N ILE A 30 -14.09 11.62 -5.36
CA ILE A 30 -13.16 11.32 -4.28
C ILE A 30 -12.26 12.53 -4.06
N GLN A 31 -12.39 13.15 -2.88
CA GLN A 31 -11.66 14.37 -2.51
C GLN A 31 -10.53 14.10 -1.49
N GLY A 32 -10.40 12.86 -1.02
CA GLY A 32 -9.43 12.48 0.00
C GLY A 32 -9.31 10.96 0.13
N MET A 33 -8.17 10.48 0.64
CA MET A 33 -8.00 9.07 1.00
C MET A 33 -7.09 8.91 2.21
N THR A 34 -7.35 7.87 3.01
CA THR A 34 -6.49 7.46 4.13
C THR A 34 -6.20 5.96 4.00
N PRO A 35 -5.22 5.55 3.16
CA PRO A 35 -4.93 4.14 2.93
C PRO A 35 -4.52 3.44 4.23
N TRP A 36 -5.06 2.25 4.44
CA TRP A 36 -4.73 1.43 5.60
C TRP A 36 -3.47 0.61 5.31
N ILE A 37 -2.34 0.82 5.96
CA ILE A 37 -2.03 1.75 7.07
C ILE A 37 -0.59 2.25 6.88
N LEU A 38 -0.16 3.24 7.67
CA LEU A 38 1.22 3.71 7.62
C LEU A 38 2.24 2.62 8.01
N LYS A 39 2.07 1.98 9.17
CA LYS A 39 3.04 1.02 9.73
C LYS A 39 2.40 -0.32 10.05
N ASP A 40 3.12 -1.41 9.84
CA ASP A 40 2.75 -2.73 10.34
C ASP A 40 2.55 -2.71 11.86
N PHE A 41 1.51 -3.40 12.34
CA PHE A 41 1.12 -3.37 13.74
C PHE A 41 0.62 -4.74 14.20
N ARG A 42 0.69 -5.00 15.52
CA ARG A 42 0.26 -6.26 16.13
C ARG A 42 -1.26 -6.46 15.97
N ALA A 43 -1.65 -7.62 15.50
CA ALA A 43 -3.04 -8.03 15.36
C ALA A 43 -3.15 -9.55 15.60
N MET A 44 -3.85 -9.94 16.68
CA MET A 44 -3.99 -11.35 17.09
C MET A 44 -4.64 -12.23 16.02
N LEU A 45 -5.47 -11.65 15.15
CA LEU A 45 -6.18 -12.36 14.08
C LEU A 45 -5.33 -12.55 12.80
N ARG A 46 -3.99 -12.50 12.89
CA ARG A 46 -3.05 -12.66 11.77
C ARG A 46 -2.01 -13.78 12.04
N PRO A 47 -2.44 -15.06 12.13
CA PRO A 47 -1.59 -16.14 12.65
C PRO A 47 -0.70 -16.82 11.59
N LEU A 48 -0.62 -16.32 10.35
CA LEU A 48 0.14 -17.00 9.29
C LEU A 48 1.64 -17.00 9.59
N ALA A 49 2.16 -18.18 9.93
CA ALA A 49 3.55 -18.38 10.37
C ALA A 49 4.57 -18.00 9.27
N GLY A 50 5.62 -17.26 9.66
CA GLY A 50 6.71 -16.83 8.79
C GLY A 50 6.35 -15.72 7.80
N ILE A 51 5.12 -15.19 7.86
CA ILE A 51 4.65 -14.09 7.02
C ILE A 51 4.01 -13.00 7.88
N GLN A 52 2.98 -13.36 8.63
CA GLN A 52 2.23 -12.41 9.46
C GLN A 52 2.75 -12.41 10.89
N ASP A 53 2.93 -13.59 11.51
CA ASP A 53 3.44 -13.72 12.88
C ASP A 53 2.79 -12.72 13.87
N PHE A 54 1.45 -12.63 13.78
CA PHE A 54 0.59 -11.72 14.54
C PHE A 54 0.79 -10.22 14.24
N TYR A 55 1.29 -9.88 13.05
CA TYR A 55 1.27 -8.54 12.49
C TYR A 55 0.29 -8.43 11.32
N ASN A 56 -0.41 -7.29 11.27
CA ASN A 56 -1.10 -6.87 10.07
C ASN A 56 -0.08 -6.25 9.11
N ARG A 57 0.30 -7.01 8.07
CA ARG A 57 1.32 -6.66 7.08
C ARG A 57 0.91 -5.62 6.01
N LYS A 58 -0.17 -4.87 6.25
CA LYS A 58 -0.71 -3.87 5.30
C LYS A 58 0.01 -2.53 5.35
N GLY A 59 0.93 -2.34 6.29
CA GLY A 59 1.71 -1.13 6.41
C GLY A 59 2.49 -0.84 5.12
N LEU A 60 2.65 0.44 4.82
CA LEU A 60 3.63 0.93 3.85
C LEU A 60 5.05 0.95 4.44
N ILE A 61 5.13 0.93 5.77
CA ILE A 61 6.34 0.81 6.57
C ILE A 61 6.24 -0.48 7.37
N ASP A 62 7.32 -1.26 7.44
CA ASP A 62 7.39 -2.47 8.27
C ASP A 62 7.53 -2.13 9.78
N GLU A 63 7.64 -3.16 10.62
CA GLU A 63 7.71 -3.02 12.07
C GLU A 63 9.02 -2.36 12.54
N GLU A 64 10.12 -2.53 11.80
CA GLU A 64 11.42 -1.91 12.04
C GLU A 64 11.52 -0.46 11.55
N GLY A 65 10.60 -0.01 10.69
CA GLY A 65 10.58 1.36 10.16
C GLY A 65 11.11 1.49 8.73
N ASN A 66 11.36 0.37 8.04
CA ASN A 66 11.77 0.39 6.63
C ASN A 66 10.56 0.64 5.73
N LYS A 67 10.76 1.47 4.71
CA LYS A 67 9.75 1.77 3.70
C LYS A 67 9.67 0.62 2.69
N LYS A 68 8.49 0.03 2.55
CA LYS A 68 8.20 -0.95 1.50
C LYS A 68 8.11 -0.26 0.13
N LEU A 69 8.24 -0.99 -0.96
CA LEU A 69 8.16 -0.45 -2.32
C LEU A 69 6.87 0.35 -2.57
N ALA A 70 5.74 -0.12 -2.04
CA ALA A 70 4.45 0.56 -2.17
C ALA A 70 4.41 1.95 -1.50
N PHE A 71 5.30 2.24 -0.55
CA PHE A 71 5.43 3.56 0.06
C PHE A 71 5.74 4.61 -1.00
N ASN A 72 6.72 4.32 -1.87
CA ASN A 72 7.12 5.25 -2.92
C ASN A 72 6.01 5.43 -3.95
N VAL A 73 5.28 4.37 -4.29
CA VAL A 73 4.11 4.46 -5.18
C VAL A 73 3.08 5.47 -4.67
N LEU A 74 2.71 5.39 -3.38
CA LEU A 74 1.75 6.34 -2.81
C LEU A 74 2.35 7.75 -2.68
N LYS A 75 3.62 7.85 -2.28
CA LYS A 75 4.34 9.13 -2.14
C LYS A 75 4.40 9.89 -3.47
N ASP A 76 4.79 9.21 -4.54
CA ASP A 76 4.90 9.81 -5.88
C ASP A 76 3.52 10.21 -6.40
N PHE A 77 2.50 9.38 -6.19
CA PHE A 77 1.12 9.72 -6.53
C PHE A 77 0.60 10.98 -5.82
N TYR A 78 0.85 11.11 -4.51
CA TYR A 78 0.49 12.33 -3.78
C TYR A 78 1.25 13.57 -4.26
N ALA A 79 2.52 13.43 -4.63
CA ALA A 79 3.33 14.55 -5.08
C ALA A 79 2.98 15.01 -6.50
N GLU A 80 2.62 14.08 -7.38
CA GLU A 80 2.56 14.33 -8.82
C GLU A 80 1.18 14.21 -9.44
N GLU A 81 0.27 13.41 -8.91
CA GLU A 81 -0.99 13.07 -9.59
C GLU A 81 -2.24 13.51 -8.83
N TRP A 82 -2.21 13.51 -7.50
CA TRP A 82 -3.39 13.76 -6.69
C TRP A 82 -4.00 15.16 -6.89
N ASP A 83 -3.15 16.16 -7.03
CA ASP A 83 -3.55 17.58 -7.12
C ASP A 83 -3.83 18.05 -8.57
N LYS A 84 -3.78 17.14 -9.56
CA LYS A 84 -3.95 17.48 -10.98
C LYS A 84 -5.40 17.48 -11.47
N SER A 85 -6.38 17.33 -10.57
CA SER A 85 -7.79 17.42 -10.96
C SER A 85 -8.17 18.89 -11.20
N PRO A 86 -8.74 19.25 -12.37
CA PRO A 86 -9.11 20.63 -12.64
C PRO A 86 -10.26 21.04 -11.71
N ASN A 87 -10.13 22.23 -11.11
CA ASN A 87 -11.26 22.98 -10.55
C ASN A 87 -12.29 23.29 -11.64
#